data_AF-A0A453FT24-F1
#
_entry.id   AF-A0A453FT24-F1
#
_cell.length_a   1.000
_cell.length_b   1.000
_cell.length_c   1.000
_cell.angle_alpha   90.00
_cell.angle_beta   90.00
_cell.angle_gamma   90.00
#
_symmetry.space_group_name_H-M   'P 1'
#
loop_
_entity.id
_entity.type
_entity.pdbx_description
1 polymer ?
#
loop_
_entity_poly.entity_id
_entity_poly.type
_entity_poly.pdbx_seq_one_letter_code
_entity_poly.pdbx_strand_id
1 'polypeptide(L)'
;GPLFKKAVSDSNAPVQEKALDALLAFQRAADADVSRYAKEVCDAICAKCLTGRPKTVEKAQAAFLLWVELEASEVFLESMEKAVKNKVAKAVVPAIDVMFQALR
;
A
#
# COMPACT_ATOMS: atom_id res chain seq x y z
N GLY A 1 5.79 10.29 -2.61
CA GLY A 1 5.65 11.54 -3.38
C GLY A 1 4.18 11.91 -3.53
N PRO A 2 3.85 13.21 -3.62
CA PRO A 2 2.46 13.73 -3.56
C PRO A 2 1.55 13.24 -4.70
N LEU A 3 2.12 12.71 -5.78
CA LEU A 3 1.37 12.20 -6.94
C LEU A 3 0.85 10.77 -6.74
N PHE A 4 1.45 9.99 -5.84
CA PHE A 4 1.14 8.56 -5.72
C PHE A 4 -0.24 8.29 -5.14
N LYS A 5 -0.76 9.14 -4.23
CA LYS A 5 -2.12 9.01 -3.71
C LYS A 5 -3.16 8.91 -4.83
N LYS A 6 -3.07 9.81 -5.83
CA LYS A 6 -3.96 9.83 -6.99
C LYS A 6 -3.66 8.68 -7.94
N ALA A 7 -2.39 8.39 -8.21
CA ALA A 7 -1.98 7.36 -9.15
C ALA A 7 -2.43 5.95 -8.71
N VAL A 8 -2.27 5.56 -7.43
CA VAL A 8 -2.71 4.25 -6.93
C VAL A 8 -4.22 4.17 -6.74
N SER A 9 -4.92 5.30 -6.83
CA SER A 9 -6.39 5.37 -6.76
C SER A 9 -7.05 5.42 -8.14
N ASP A 10 -6.29 5.28 -9.22
CA ASP A 10 -6.81 5.37 -10.58
C ASP A 10 -7.93 4.34 -10.82
N SER A 11 -8.99 4.76 -11.49
CA SER A 11 -10.12 3.91 -11.84
C SER A 11 -9.81 2.88 -12.93
N ASN A 12 -8.77 3.12 -13.73
CA ASN A 12 -8.32 2.21 -14.77
C ASN A 12 -7.37 1.17 -14.17
N ALA A 13 -7.82 -0.09 -14.08
CA ALA A 13 -7.08 -1.16 -13.40
C ALA A 13 -5.63 -1.36 -13.93
N PRO A 14 -5.37 -1.41 -15.25
CA PRO A 14 -4.02 -1.39 -15.79
C PRO A 14 -3.15 -0.21 -15.32
N VAL A 15 -3.71 1.00 -15.27
CA VAL A 15 -2.98 2.20 -14.82
C VAL A 15 -2.69 2.13 -13.33
N GLN A 16 -3.67 1.72 -12.52
CA GLN A 16 -3.49 1.49 -11.09
C GLN A 16 -2.38 0.48 -10.81
N GLU A 17 -2.37 -0.66 -11.51
CA GLU A 17 -1.32 -1.67 -11.35
C GLU A 17 0.06 -1.13 -11.73
N LYS A 18 0.14 -0.29 -12.78
CA LYS A 18 1.39 0.36 -13.19
C LYS A 18 1.83 1.46 -12.22
N ALA A 19 0.88 2.16 -11.58
CA ALA A 19 1.18 3.12 -10.52
C ALA A 19 1.80 2.44 -9.30
N LEU A 20 1.38 1.22 -8.97
CA LEU A 20 2.02 0.41 -7.94
C LEU A 20 3.45 0.00 -8.34
N ASP A 21 3.71 -0.35 -9.60
CA ASP A 21 5.09 -0.59 -10.07
C ASP A 21 5.98 0.65 -9.89
N ALA A 22 5.45 1.82 -10.27
CA ALA A 22 6.15 3.09 -10.12
C ALA A 22 6.39 3.44 -8.64
N LEU A 23 5.44 3.13 -7.77
CA LEU A 23 5.58 3.32 -6.32
C LEU A 23 6.68 2.44 -5.75
N LEU A 24 6.70 1.15 -6.11
CA LEU A 24 7.74 0.22 -5.67
C LEU A 24 9.13 0.68 -6.12
N ALA A 25 9.26 1.13 -7.37
CA ALA A 25 10.51 1.69 -7.89
C ALA A 25 10.92 2.97 -7.13
N PHE A 26 9.97 3.85 -6.85
CA PHE A 26 10.20 5.06 -6.07
C PHE A 26 10.66 4.75 -4.64
N GLN A 27 10.00 3.83 -3.94
CA GLN A 27 10.36 3.43 -2.58
C GLN A 27 11.77 2.83 -2.51
N ARG A 28 12.13 1.96 -3.47
CA ARG A 28 13.47 1.35 -3.54
C ARG A 28 14.59 2.34 -3.82
N ALA A 29 14.28 3.45 -4.49
CA ALA A 29 15.23 4.51 -4.79
C ALA A 29 15.23 5.64 -3.75
N ALA A 30 14.29 5.61 -2.80
CA ALA A 30 14.11 6.68 -1.85
C ALA A 30 15.20 6.68 -0.77
N ASP A 31 15.64 7.88 -0.41
CA ASP A 31 16.47 8.18 0.74
C ASP A 31 15.59 8.70 1.90
N ALA A 32 16.19 9.44 2.84
CA ALA A 32 15.49 10.00 3.99
C ALA A 32 14.27 10.87 3.60
N ASP A 33 13.31 11.05 4.52
CA ASP A 33 12.10 11.89 4.39
C ASP A 33 10.98 11.38 3.45
N VAL A 34 11.09 10.21 2.85
CA VAL A 34 10.01 9.67 2.00
C VAL A 34 8.75 9.28 2.79
N SER A 35 8.92 8.94 4.08
CA SER A 35 7.87 8.51 5.00
C SER A 35 6.77 9.56 5.22
N ARG A 36 7.06 10.86 4.98
CA ARG A 36 6.06 11.94 5.06
C ARG A 36 4.87 11.76 4.11
N TYR A 37 5.05 10.98 3.04
CA TYR A 37 3.98 10.66 2.09
C TYR A 37 3.30 9.32 2.36
N ALA A 38 3.81 8.52 3.31
CA ALA A 38 3.34 7.16 3.54
C ALA A 38 1.85 7.16 3.88
N LYS A 39 1.37 8.09 4.72
CA LYS A 39 0.00 8.06 5.24
C LYS A 39 -1.05 8.15 4.14
N GLU A 40 -0.92 9.14 3.27
CA GLU A 40 -1.87 9.33 2.19
C GLU A 40 -1.81 8.22 1.13
N VAL A 41 -0.64 7.62 0.93
CA VAL A 41 -0.46 6.52 -0.02
C VAL A 41 -0.99 5.21 0.56
N CYS A 42 -0.67 4.88 1.80
CA CYS A 42 -1.15 3.68 2.50
C CYS A 42 -2.68 3.65 2.60
N ASP A 43 -3.29 4.77 3.01
CA ASP A 43 -4.75 4.89 3.08
C ASP A 43 -5.39 4.73 1.69
N ALA A 44 -4.77 5.27 0.63
CA ALA A 44 -5.24 5.10 -0.75
C ALA A 44 -5.15 3.65 -1.24
N ILE A 45 -4.04 2.96 -0.96
CA ILE A 45 -3.87 1.53 -1.29
C ILE A 45 -4.90 0.68 -0.56
N CYS A 46 -5.12 0.93 0.74
CA CYS A 46 -6.14 0.23 1.52
C CYS A 46 -7.54 0.40 0.93
N ALA A 47 -7.87 1.60 0.48
CA ALA A 47 -9.19 1.92 -0.08
C ALA A 47 -9.40 1.35 -1.49
N LYS A 48 -8.35 1.22 -2.31
CA LYS A 48 -8.50 1.01 -3.76
C LYS A 48 -7.80 -0.22 -4.33
N CYS A 49 -6.79 -0.77 -3.66
CA CYS A 49 -5.95 -1.82 -4.22
C CYS A 49 -6.19 -3.19 -3.58
N LEU A 50 -6.55 -3.26 -2.30
CA LEU A 50 -6.71 -4.53 -1.57
C LEU A 50 -7.84 -5.42 -2.10
N THR A 51 -8.84 -4.83 -2.77
CA THR A 51 -9.93 -5.59 -3.41
C THR A 51 -9.69 -5.81 -4.91
N GLY A 52 -8.51 -5.45 -5.41
CA GLY A 52 -8.15 -5.48 -6.83
C GLY A 52 -7.98 -6.89 -7.41
N ARG A 53 -7.28 -6.96 -8.54
CA ARG A 53 -6.84 -8.23 -9.13
C ARG A 53 -5.68 -8.79 -8.31
N PRO A 54 -5.41 -10.11 -8.35
CA PRO A 54 -4.35 -10.73 -7.54
C PRO A 54 -3.01 -9.99 -7.64
N LYS A 55 -2.59 -9.63 -8.85
CA LYS A 55 -1.33 -8.92 -9.10
C LYS A 55 -1.30 -7.49 -8.54
N THR A 56 -2.44 -6.80 -8.51
CA THR A 56 -2.59 -5.50 -7.85
C THR A 56 -2.42 -5.64 -6.34
N VAL A 57 -3.04 -6.67 -5.75
CA VAL A 57 -2.95 -6.94 -4.31
C VAL A 57 -1.51 -7.30 -3.93
N GLU A 58 -0.86 -8.18 -4.69
CA GLU A 58 0.54 -8.57 -4.48
C GLU A 58 1.48 -7.35 -4.46
N LYS A 59 1.35 -6.46 -5.46
CA LYS A 59 2.15 -5.23 -5.52
C LYS A 59 1.82 -4.25 -4.40
N ALA A 60 0.55 -4.16 -3.99
CA ALA A 60 0.13 -3.35 -2.86
C ALA A 60 0.76 -3.85 -1.54
N GLN A 61 0.77 -5.17 -1.33
CA GLN A 61 1.40 -5.79 -0.17
C GLN A 61 2.92 -5.54 -0.18
N ALA A 62 3.58 -5.71 -1.33
CA ALA A 62 5.00 -5.36 -1.47
C ALA A 62 5.28 -3.88 -1.15
N ALA A 63 4.38 -2.96 -1.55
CA ALA A 63 4.53 -1.55 -1.26
C ALA A 63 4.40 -1.25 0.24
N PHE A 64 3.52 -1.95 0.96
CA PHE A 64 3.45 -1.83 2.41
C PHE A 64 4.71 -2.32 3.12
N LEU A 65 5.28 -3.45 2.70
CA LEU A 65 6.53 -3.96 3.27
C LEU A 65 7.69 -2.97 3.06
N LEU A 66 7.79 -2.36 1.87
CA LEU A 66 8.78 -1.31 1.63
C LEU A 66 8.55 -0.06 2.51
N TRP A 67 7.31 0.30 2.84
CA TRP A 67 7.06 1.38 3.80
C TRP A 67 7.57 1.03 5.20
N VAL A 68 7.43 -0.23 5.63
CA VAL A 68 7.98 -0.71 6.90
C VAL A 68 9.51 -0.63 6.88
N GLU A 69 10.16 -1.06 5.79
CA GLU A 69 11.62 -0.94 5.62
C GLU A 69 12.10 0.52 5.64
N LEU A 70 11.30 1.45 5.12
CA LEU A 70 11.55 2.90 5.12
C LEU A 70 11.15 3.58 6.44
N GLU A 71 11.14 2.84 7.54
CA GLU A 71 10.82 3.31 8.90
C GLU A 71 9.42 3.92 9.06
N ALA A 72 8.48 3.66 8.14
CA ALA A 72 7.10 4.15 8.20
C ALA A 72 6.12 3.11 8.80
N SER A 73 6.58 2.33 9.78
CA SER A 73 5.81 1.24 10.39
C SER A 73 4.57 1.71 11.16
N GLU A 74 4.65 2.84 11.87
CA GLU A 74 3.50 3.42 12.59
C GLU A 74 2.36 3.76 11.62
N VAL A 75 2.69 4.40 10.50
CA VAL A 75 1.74 4.73 9.44
C VAL A 75 1.13 3.47 8.82
N PHE A 76 1.96 2.47 8.55
CA PHE A 76 1.49 1.17 8.07
C PHE A 76 0.46 0.56 9.04
N LEU A 77 0.77 0.50 10.33
CA LEU A 77 -0.11 -0.07 11.36
C LEU A 77 -1.43 0.70 11.47
N GLU A 78 -1.40 2.03 11.46
CA GLU A 78 -2.63 2.85 11.47
C GLU A 78 -3.53 2.58 10.26
N SER A 79 -2.96 2.46 9.06
CA SER A 79 -3.72 2.14 7.85
C SER A 79 -4.26 0.70 7.88
N MET A 80 -3.47 -0.25 8.38
CA MET A 80 -3.90 -1.65 8.53
C MET A 80 -5.02 -1.79 9.55
N GLU A 81 -4.99 -1.07 10.66
CA GLU A 81 -6.06 -1.08 11.68
C GLU A 81 -7.43 -0.73 11.06
N LYS A 82 -7.45 0.25 10.15
CA LYS A 82 -8.65 0.60 9.40
C LYS A 82 -9.03 -0.49 8.39
N ALA A 83 -8.06 -1.05 7.68
CA ALA A 83 -8.29 -2.06 6.65
C ALA A 83 -8.88 -3.36 7.21
N VAL A 84 -8.40 -3.84 8.37
CA VAL A 84 -8.91 -5.08 9.00
C VAL A 84 -10.32 -4.92 9.56
N LYS A 85 -10.77 -3.69 9.84
CA LYS A 85 -12.14 -3.37 10.26
C LYS A 85 -13.12 -3.20 9.08
N ASN A 86 -12.66 -3.40 7.83
CA ASN A 86 -13.51 -3.27 6.66
C ASN A 86 -14.59 -4.38 6.62
N LYS A 87 -15.80 -4.05 6.16
CA LYS A 87 -16.90 -5.01 6.00
C LYS A 87 -16.69 -6.01 4.86
N VAL A 88 -15.77 -5.71 3.94
CA VAL A 88 -15.48 -6.54 2.77
C VAL A 88 -14.32 -7.48 3.10
N ALA A 89 -14.62 -8.76 3.29
CA ALA A 89 -13.62 -9.79 3.60
C ALA A 89 -12.46 -9.81 2.58
N LYS A 90 -12.75 -9.52 1.30
CA LYS A 90 -11.75 -9.42 0.23
C LYS A 90 -10.70 -8.33 0.48
N ALA A 91 -11.00 -7.30 1.27
CA ALA A 91 -10.03 -6.29 1.70
C ALA A 91 -9.30 -6.71 3.00
N VAL A 92 -10.03 -7.37 3.91
CA VAL A 92 -9.53 -7.76 5.23
C VAL A 92 -8.43 -8.82 5.13
N VAL A 93 -8.66 -9.87 4.32
CA VAL A 93 -7.71 -11.00 4.22
C VAL A 93 -6.31 -10.53 3.78
N PRO A 94 -6.15 -9.78 2.68
CA PRO A 94 -4.82 -9.30 2.29
C PRO A 94 -4.16 -8.34 3.28
N ALA A 95 -4.95 -7.57 4.04
CA ALA A 95 -4.44 -6.69 5.10
C ALA A 95 -3.83 -7.50 6.25
N ILE A 96 -4.52 -8.56 6.68
CA ILE A 96 -4.00 -9.50 7.69
C ILE A 96 -2.74 -10.19 7.17
N ASP A 97 -2.76 -10.69 5.92
CA ASP A 97 -1.62 -11.39 5.32
C ASP A 97 -0.36 -10.53 5.32
N VAL A 98 -0.46 -9.25 4.94
CA VAL A 98 0.72 -8.36 4.91
C VAL A 98 1.19 -7.98 6.31
N MET A 99 0.28 -7.85 7.29
CA MET A 99 0.68 -7.69 8.69
C MET A 99 1.48 -8.89 9.19
N PHE A 100 1.07 -10.11 8.84
CA PHE A 100 1.84 -11.32 9.17
C PHE A 100 3.18 -11.38 8.44
N GLN A 101 3.24 -10.95 7.19
CA GLN A 101 4.51 -10.88 6.44
C GLN A 101 5.48 -9.87 7.06
N ALA A 102 4.99 -8.73 7.55
CA ALA A 102 5.82 -7.69 8.17
C ALA A 102 6.45 -8.11 9.52
N LEU A 103 6.01 -9.22 10.11
CA LEU A 103 6.56 -9.78 11.36
C LEU A 103 7.63 -10.86 11.14
N ARG A 104 7.85 -11.28 9.89
CA ARG A 104 8.84 -12.30 9.52
C ARG A 104 10.14 -11.64 9.09
#